data_AF-A0A2N9LZA6-F1
#
_entry.id   AF-A0A2N9LZA6-F1
#
_cell.length_a   1.000
_cell.length_b   1.000
_cell.length_c   1.000
_cell.angle_alpha   90.00
_cell.angle_beta   90.00
_cell.angle_gamma   90.00
#
_symmetry.space_group_name_H-M   'P 1'
#
loop_
_entity.id
_entity.type
_entity.pdbx_description
1 polymer ?
#
loop_
_entity_poly.entity_id
_entity_poly.type
_entity_poly.pdbx_seq_one_letter_code
_entity_poly.pdbx_strand_id
1 'polypeptide(L)' 'MPDLYHTFRKGHRIMVQVQSSWFPLTDRNPQVFTDIPYAKPEDFKPATEQIFHQKDAAFGVEVQVMPQP' A
#
# COMPACT_ATOMS: atom_id res chain seq x y z
N MET A 1 -8.58 2.64 0.42
CA MET A 1 -8.34 3.43 -0.80
C MET A 1 -9.59 4.22 -1.09
N PRO A 2 -9.49 5.46 -1.61
CA PRO A 2 -10.68 6.19 -2.03
C PRO A 2 -11.36 5.45 -3.19
N ASP A 3 -12.68 5.41 -3.18
CA ASP A 3 -13.45 4.83 -4.27
C ASP A 3 -13.28 5.63 -5.56
N LEU A 4 -13.24 4.94 -6.69
CA LEU A 4 -13.08 5.57 -8.00
C LEU A 4 -13.99 4.89 -9.02
N TYR A 5 -14.81 5.70 -9.70
CA TYR A 5 -15.60 5.24 -10.84
C TYR A 5 -14.79 5.41 -12.14
N HIS A 6 -14.07 4.35 -12.54
CA HIS A 6 -13.15 4.37 -13.69
C HIS A 6 -13.36 3.22 -14.67
N THR A 7 -13.16 3.47 -15.97
CA THR A 7 -13.16 2.46 -17.02
C THR A 7 -11.77 2.32 -17.64
N PHE A 8 -11.13 1.16 -17.41
CA PHE A 8 -9.90 0.80 -18.12
C PHE A 8 -10.23 0.42 -19.58
N ARG A 9 -9.68 1.16 -20.54
CA ARG A 9 -9.97 0.97 -21.97
C ARG A 9 -9.13 -0.15 -22.58
N LYS A 10 -9.50 -0.59 -23.79
CA LYS A 10 -8.70 -1.55 -24.57
C LYS A 10 -7.27 -1.04 -24.72
N GLY A 11 -6.31 -1.87 -24.34
CA GLY A 11 -4.88 -1.55 -24.33
C GLY A 11 -4.35 -0.98 -23.01
N HIS A 12 -5.21 -0.61 -22.06
CA HIS A 12 -4.79 -0.20 -20.71
C HIS A 12 -4.46 -1.41 -19.84
N ARG A 13 -3.74 -1.17 -18.73
CA ARG A 13 -3.41 -2.18 -17.71
C ARG A 13 -3.78 -1.65 -16.34
N ILE A 14 -4.17 -2.56 -15.45
CA ILE A 14 -4.26 -2.28 -14.02
C ILE A 14 -2.85 -2.44 -13.44
N MET A 15 -2.39 -1.44 -12.69
CA MET A 15 -1.10 -1.45 -12.01
C MET A 15 -1.34 -1.21 -10.52
N VAL A 16 -0.71 -2.03 -9.69
CA VAL A 16 -0.72 -1.90 -8.23
C VAL A 16 0.70 -1.60 -7.78
N GLN A 17 0.87 -0.52 -7.02
CA GLN A 17 2.13 -0.16 -6.38
C GLN A 17 1.97 -0.29 -4.88
N VAL A 18 2.90 -0.99 -4.23
CA VAL A 18 2.92 -1.20 -2.78
C VAL A 18 4.18 -0.55 -2.25
N GLN A 19 4.03 0.29 -1.22
CA GLN A 19 5.11 1.01 -0.56
C GLN A 19 4.81 1.13 0.93
N SER A 20 5.85 1.10 1.76
CA SER A 20 5.72 1.20 3.22
C SER A 20 5.83 2.63 3.77
N SER A 21 5.73 3.63 2.90
CA SER A 21 5.77 5.04 3.29
C SER A 21 5.04 5.91 2.29
N TRP A 22 4.41 6.99 2.76
CA TRP A 22 3.84 8.02 1.88
C TRP A 22 4.18 9.41 2.41
N PHE A 23 5.47 9.72 2.46
CA PHE A 23 6.00 11.01 2.90
C PHE A 23 5.91 12.04 1.76
N PRO A 24 5.54 13.30 2.01
CA PRO A 24 5.27 13.92 3.31
C PRO A 24 3.79 13.92 3.73
N LEU A 25 2.89 13.25 3.00
CA LEU A 25 1.47 13.20 3.33
C LEU A 25 1.20 12.48 4.67
N THR A 26 1.99 11.45 4.96
CA THR A 26 2.01 10.70 6.21
C THR A 26 3.42 10.69 6.78
N ASP A 27 3.54 10.76 8.10
CA ASP A 27 4.83 10.66 8.77
C ASP A 27 5.49 9.30 8.50
N ARG A 28 6.82 9.30 8.42
CA ARG A 28 7.58 8.06 8.24
C ARG A 28 7.42 7.18 9.48
N ASN A 29 7.23 5.87 9.29
CA ASN A 29 7.30 4.91 10.38
C ASN A 29 8.78 4.69 10.77
N PRO A 30 9.16 4.82 12.06
CA PRO A 30 10.50 4.51 12.55
C PRO A 30 10.93 3.05 12.38
N GLN A 31 9.97 2.15 12.11
CA GLN A 31 10.17 0.71 12.02
C GLN A 31 10.63 0.08 13.36
N VAL A 32 10.23 0.73 14.45
CA VAL A 32 10.31 0.24 15.83
C VAL A 32 8.97 0.48 16.51
N PHE A 33 8.61 -0.37 17.46
CA PHE A 33 7.38 -0.21 18.22
C PHE A 33 7.54 0.92 19.24
N THR A 34 6.99 2.09 18.93
CA THR A 34 7.10 3.33 19.72
C THR A 34 5.95 4.28 19.38
N ASP A 35 5.82 5.36 20.14
CA ASP A 35 4.93 6.47 19.80
C ASP A 35 5.56 7.32 18.69
N ILE A 36 5.09 7.13 17.46
CA ILE A 36 5.65 7.75 16.23
C ILE A 36 5.84 9.27 16.34
N PRO A 37 4.91 10.07 16.89
CA PRO A 37 5.09 11.52 17.00
C PRO A 37 6.27 11.96 17.88
N TYR A 38 6.75 11.10 18.78
CA TYR A 38 7.85 11.36 19.70
C TYR A 38 9.14 10.61 19.31
N ALA A 39 9.16 9.94 18.16
CA ALA A 39 10.31 9.22 17.68
C ALA A 39 11.51 10.16 17.45
N LYS A 40 12.67 9.76 17.94
CA LYS A 40 13.93 10.49 17.74
C LYS A 40 14.56 10.10 16.42
N PRO A 41 15.45 10.94 15.85
CA PRO A 41 16.14 10.62 14.60
C PRO A 41 16.85 9.26 14.63
N GLU A 42 17.38 8.85 15.78
CA GLU A 42 18.11 7.59 15.95
C GLU A 42 17.20 6.36 15.99
N ASP A 43 15.90 6.53 16.24
CA ASP A 43 14.93 5.43 16.27
C ASP A 43 14.59 4.91 14.87
N PHE A 44 14.80 5.73 13.84
CA PHE A 44 14.52 5.38 12.44
C PHE A 44 15.59 4.43 11.92
N LYS A 45 15.18 3.19 11.63
CA LYS A 45 16.06 2.18 11.03
C LYS A 45 15.48 1.65 9.72
N PRO A 46 16.34 1.20 8.77
CA PRO A 46 15.85 0.51 7.59
C PRO A 46 15.14 -0.79 7.98
N ALA A 47 14.08 -1.12 7.25
CA ALA A 47 13.39 -2.38 7.36
C ALA A 47 13.37 -3.09 6.00
N THR A 48 13.52 -4.41 6.03
CA THR A 48 13.33 -5.25 4.84
C THR A 48 11.91 -5.77 4.86
N GLU A 49 11.10 -5.25 3.96
CA GLU A 49 9.69 -5.61 3.83
C GLU A 49 9.52 -6.66 2.73
N GLN A 50 8.68 -7.65 2.97
CA GLN A 50 8.39 -8.70 2.01
C GLN A 50 6.88 -8.90 1.86
N ILE A 51 6.41 -8.87 0.62
CA ILE A 51 5.03 -9.18 0.29
C ILE A 51 4.92 -10.66 -0.05
N PHE A 52 4.10 -11.39 0.70
CA PHE A 52 3.84 -12.80 0.45
C PHE A 52 2.60 -12.95 -0.43
N HIS A 53 2.72 -13.69 -1.53
CA HIS A 53 1.60 -14.13 -2.34
C HIS A 53 1.58 -15.65 -2.32
N GLN A 54 0.71 -16.23 -1.49
CA GLN A 54 0.65 -17.66 -1.23
C GLN A 54 -0.77 -18.18 -1.40
N LYS A 55 -0.91 -19.45 -1.76
CA LYS A 55 -2.21 -20.07 -2.07
C LYS A 55 -3.21 -19.99 -0.89
N ASP A 56 -2.72 -20.21 0.32
CA ASP A 56 -3.52 -20.24 1.55
C ASP A 56 -3.47 -18.90 2.32
N ALA A 57 -2.79 -17.90 1.76
CA ALA A 57 -2.67 -16.53 2.27
C ALA A 57 -2.53 -15.56 1.08
N ALA A 58 -3.59 -15.45 0.30
CA ALA A 58 -3.58 -14.66 -0.92
C ALA A 58 -3.45 -13.16 -0.61
N PHE A 59 -2.46 -12.52 -1.21
CA PHE A 59 -2.33 -11.06 -1.24
C PHE A 59 -2.92 -10.53 -2.55
N GLY A 60 -3.81 -9.55 -2.48
CA GLY A 60 -4.46 -8.96 -3.64
C GLY A 60 -5.25 -7.70 -3.30
N VAL A 61 -5.77 -7.04 -4.33
CA VAL A 61 -6.69 -5.90 -4.21
C VAL A 61 -8.06 -6.36 -4.67
N GLU A 62 -9.07 -6.16 -3.82
CA GLU A 62 -10.46 -6.36 -4.18
C GLU A 62 -10.98 -5.13 -4.92
N VAL A 63 -11.68 -5.34 -6.04
CA VAL A 63 -12.25 -4.28 -6.87
C VAL A 63 -13.71 -4.56 -7.16
N GLN A 64 -14.55 -3.53 -7.06
CA GLN A 64 -15.94 -3.62 -7.47
C GLN A 64 -16.04 -3.46 -8.99
N VAL A 65 -16.36 -4.56 -9.68
CA VAL A 65 -16.62 -4.55 -11.13
C VAL A 65 -18.10 -4.26 -11.36
N MET A 66 -18.38 -3.17 -12.07
CA MET A 66 -19.75 -2.83 -12.45
C MET A 66 -20.24 -3.73 -13.59
N PRO A 67 -21.51 -4.16 -13.58
CA PRO A 67 -22.07 -4.93 -14.68
C PRO A 67 -22.00 -4.14 -15.98
N GLN A 68 -21.80 -4.84 -17.10
CA GLN A 68 -21.92 -4.21 -18.41
C GLN A 68 -23.39 -3.86 -18.65
N PRO A 69 -23.68 -2.64 -19.17
CA PRO A 69 -25.02 -2.30 -19.63
C PRO A 69 -25.45 -3.18 -20.81
#